data_AF-A0A3D0GMJ6-F1
#
_entry.id   AF-A0A3D0GMJ6-F1
#
_cell.length_a   1.000
_cell.length_b   1.000
_cell.length_c   1.000
_cell.angle_alpha   90.00
_cell.angle_beta   90.00
_cell.angle_gamma   90.00
#
_symmetry.space_group_name_H-M   'P 1'
#
loop_
_entity.id
_entity.type
_entity.pdbx_description
1 polymer ?
#
loop_
_entity_poly.entity_id
_entity_poly.type
_entity_poly.pdbx_seq_one_letter_code
_entity_poly.pdbx_strand_id
1 'polypeptide(L)'
;MATICTNTSSVRRLLCLLLLLSPAAALASVDQLINDAVAPITLIVSNIIFFSVPVAGAQVPLVVVWLVVAAIFFTGYFRFLNFSGFKHAIDIVRGLNHNPKAPGEVSHFQALTTAVSGTVGIGNIGGVAVAISLGGPGATFWLIVAGLLGMSTKFIECTLGTIYRRHNPDGSVSGGPMYYL
;
A
#
# COMPACT_ATOMS: atom_id res chain seq x y z
N MET A 1 -23.82 -30.06 -52.70
CA MET A 1 -24.06 -30.69 -51.39
C MET A 1 -22.93 -30.26 -50.47
N ALA A 2 -23.10 -29.44 -49.44
CA ALA A 2 -24.20 -28.62 -48.96
C ALA A 2 -23.56 -27.57 -48.04
N THR A 3 -23.94 -26.31 -48.20
CA THR A 3 -24.22 -25.36 -47.12
C THR A 3 -23.47 -25.53 -45.79
N ILE A 4 -22.27 -24.96 -45.67
CA ILE A 4 -21.64 -24.61 -44.36
C ILE A 4 -21.53 -23.08 -44.29
N CYS A 5 -22.69 -22.43 -44.30
CA CYS A 5 -22.81 -20.99 -44.08
C CYS A 5 -24.23 -20.75 -43.59
N THR A 6 -24.50 -20.89 -42.29
CA THR A 6 -25.69 -20.37 -41.55
C THR A 6 -25.76 -20.95 -40.13
N ASN A 7 -24.97 -20.47 -39.16
CA ASN A 7 -25.42 -20.50 -37.75
C ASN A 7 -24.69 -19.56 -36.74
N THR A 8 -24.12 -18.44 -37.17
CA THR A 8 -23.49 -17.48 -36.24
C THR A 8 -24.50 -16.49 -35.63
N SER A 9 -25.65 -16.27 -36.27
CA SER A 9 -26.68 -15.34 -35.80
C SER A 9 -27.56 -15.93 -34.70
N SER A 10 -27.89 -17.22 -34.75
CA SER A 10 -28.74 -17.87 -33.74
C SER A 10 -28.02 -18.07 -32.41
N VAL A 11 -26.73 -18.44 -32.45
CA VAL A 11 -25.89 -18.55 -31.23
C VAL A 11 -25.70 -17.18 -30.58
N ARG A 12 -25.49 -16.12 -31.36
CA ARG A 12 -25.38 -14.74 -30.83
C ARG A 12 -26.70 -14.23 -30.25
N ARG A 13 -27.84 -14.59 -30.86
CA ARG A 13 -29.18 -14.26 -30.32
C ARG A 13 -29.50 -15.07 -29.05
N LEU A 14 -29.08 -16.33 -28.99
CA LEU A 14 -29.23 -17.17 -27.79
C LEU A 14 -28.33 -16.68 -26.65
N LEU A 15 -27.08 -16.30 -26.94
CA LEU A 15 -26.18 -15.64 -25.98
C LEU A 15 -26.75 -14.30 -25.50
N CYS A 16 -27.30 -13.47 -26.40
CA CYS A 16 -27.96 -12.23 -26.01
C CYS A 16 -29.23 -12.48 -25.18
N LEU A 17 -30.04 -13.51 -25.49
CA LEU A 17 -31.20 -13.88 -24.67
C LEU A 17 -30.78 -14.42 -23.29
N LEU A 18 -29.70 -15.20 -23.20
CA LEU A 18 -29.13 -15.68 -21.94
C LEU A 18 -28.53 -14.53 -21.10
N LEU A 19 -27.94 -13.52 -21.74
CA LEU A 19 -27.50 -12.29 -21.09
C LEU A 19 -28.66 -11.41 -20.62
N LEU A 20 -29.80 -11.43 -21.32
CA LEU A 20 -31.01 -10.70 -20.94
C LEU A 20 -31.87 -11.43 -19.89
N LEU A 21 -31.63 -12.73 -19.67
CA LEU A 21 -32.27 -13.54 -18.63
C LEU A 21 -31.43 -13.72 -17.36
N SER A 22 -30.26 -13.08 -17.27
CA SER A 22 -29.54 -13.02 -16.00
C SER A 22 -30.42 -12.23 -15.01
N PRO A 23 -30.76 -12.79 -13.84
CA PRO A 23 -31.46 -12.04 -12.81
C PRO A 23 -30.46 -11.05 -12.20
N ALA A 24 -30.22 -9.95 -12.89
CA ALA A 24 -29.50 -8.78 -12.40
C ALA A 24 -30.34 -7.97 -11.39
N ALA A 25 -31.47 -8.50 -10.94
CA ALA A 25 -32.35 -7.91 -9.96
C ALA A 25 -32.68 -8.95 -8.88
N ALA A 26 -32.40 -8.57 -7.62
CA ALA A 26 -32.83 -9.22 -6.38
C ALA A 26 -32.03 -10.43 -5.87
N LEU A 27 -30.80 -10.17 -5.40
CA LEU A 27 -30.34 -10.68 -4.11
C LEU A 27 -29.26 -9.72 -3.61
N ALA A 28 -29.47 -9.13 -2.44
CA ALA A 28 -28.38 -8.47 -1.73
C ALA A 28 -27.23 -9.49 -1.67
N SER A 29 -26.16 -9.24 -2.42
CA SER A 29 -25.01 -10.14 -2.44
C SER A 29 -24.45 -10.22 -1.02
N VAL A 30 -23.80 -11.32 -0.69
CA VAL A 30 -23.12 -11.47 0.61
C VAL A 30 -22.23 -10.25 0.91
N ASP A 31 -21.65 -9.63 -0.13
CA ASP A 31 -20.92 -8.37 -0.05
C ASP A 31 -21.74 -7.19 0.48
N GLN A 32 -22.99 -7.04 0.04
CA GLN A 32 -23.87 -5.96 0.51
C GLN A 32 -24.26 -6.15 1.98
N LEU A 33 -24.53 -7.39 2.38
CA LEU A 33 -24.87 -7.74 3.77
C LEU A 33 -23.68 -7.49 4.72
N ILE A 34 -22.46 -7.83 4.28
CA ILE A 34 -21.22 -7.54 5.01
C ILE A 34 -20.98 -6.02 5.04
N ASN A 35 -21.15 -5.34 3.91
CA ASN A 35 -20.96 -3.89 3.83
C ASN A 35 -21.90 -3.16 4.78
N ASP A 36 -23.20 -3.48 4.79
CA ASP A 36 -24.18 -2.80 5.63
C ASP A 36 -23.95 -3.07 7.13
N ALA A 37 -23.44 -4.26 7.47
CA ALA A 37 -23.06 -4.61 8.84
C ALA A 37 -21.81 -3.86 9.33
N VAL A 38 -20.82 -3.65 8.46
CA VAL A 38 -19.53 -3.04 8.81
C VAL A 38 -19.51 -1.52 8.58
N ALA A 39 -20.34 -1.01 7.66
CA ALA A 39 -20.50 0.40 7.32
C ALA A 39 -20.63 1.34 8.54
N PRO A 40 -21.49 1.08 9.55
CA PRO A 40 -21.61 2.01 10.68
C PRO A 40 -20.29 2.22 11.41
N ILE A 41 -19.49 1.16 11.57
CA ILE A 41 -18.18 1.24 12.21
C ILE A 41 -17.19 1.96 11.30
N THR A 42 -17.17 1.62 10.01
CA THR A 42 -16.29 2.23 9.01
C THR A 42 -16.52 3.73 8.90
N LEU A 43 -17.76 4.20 8.92
CA LEU A 43 -18.09 5.62 8.79
C LEU A 43 -17.64 6.43 10.00
N ILE A 44 -17.79 5.89 11.21
CA ILE A 44 -17.31 6.54 12.43
C ILE A 44 -15.79 6.69 12.38
N VAL A 45 -15.08 5.60 12.08
CA VAL A 45 -13.61 5.60 12.02
C VAL A 45 -13.09 6.49 10.90
N SER A 46 -13.70 6.41 9.71
CA SER A 46 -13.26 7.19 8.54
C SER A 46 -13.43 8.68 8.74
N ASN A 47 -14.53 9.12 9.36
CA ASN A 47 -14.76 10.55 9.62
C ASN A 47 -13.74 11.14 10.61
N ILE A 48 -13.28 10.34 11.57
CA ILE A 48 -12.26 10.75 12.54
C ILE A 48 -10.88 10.79 11.88
N ILE A 49 -10.49 9.72 11.17
CA ILE A 49 -9.14 9.59 10.58
C ILE A 49 -8.96 10.54 9.39
N PHE A 50 -9.97 10.64 8.53
CA PHE A 50 -9.93 11.42 7.29
C PHE A 50 -10.65 12.76 7.39
N PHE A 51 -10.68 13.34 8.60
CA PHE A 51 -11.17 14.70 8.80
C PHE A 51 -10.46 15.65 7.83
N SER A 52 -11.22 16.27 6.93
CA SER A 52 -10.68 17.05 5.83
C SER A 52 -10.80 18.54 6.11
N VAL A 53 -9.74 19.28 5.80
CA VAL A 53 -9.70 20.73 5.91
C VAL A 53 -9.63 21.31 4.49
N PRO A 54 -10.42 22.35 4.17
CA PRO A 54 -10.32 23.02 2.89
C PRO A 54 -8.99 23.78 2.81
N VAL A 55 -8.13 23.37 1.88
CA VAL A 55 -6.85 24.02 1.59
C VAL A 55 -6.83 24.37 0.11
N ALA A 56 -6.71 25.67 -0.19
CA ALA A 56 -6.64 26.18 -1.57
C ALA A 56 -7.75 25.67 -2.51
N GLY A 57 -8.98 25.48 -1.99
CA GLY A 57 -10.13 25.00 -2.75
C GLY A 57 -10.22 23.47 -2.89
N ALA A 58 -9.28 22.70 -2.35
CA ALA A 58 -9.30 21.25 -2.29
C ALA A 58 -9.55 20.74 -0.86
N GLN A 59 -10.28 19.64 -0.73
CA GLN A 59 -10.47 18.97 0.56
C GLN A 59 -9.29 18.03 0.81
N VAL A 60 -8.46 18.37 1.80
CA VAL A 60 -7.26 17.57 2.13
C VAL A 60 -7.43 16.94 3.51
N PRO A 61 -7.29 15.61 3.65
CA PRO A 61 -7.33 14.96 4.95
C PRO A 61 -6.20 15.46 5.85
N LEU A 62 -6.53 15.85 7.09
CA LEU A 62 -5.57 16.38 8.07
C LEU A 62 -4.42 15.40 8.34
N VAL A 63 -4.74 14.10 8.36
CA VAL A 63 -3.74 13.03 8.52
C VAL A 63 -2.65 13.09 7.46
N VAL A 64 -2.98 13.42 6.20
CA VAL A 64 -1.99 13.53 5.12
C VAL A 64 -1.08 14.72 5.36
N VAL A 65 -1.64 15.86 5.76
CA VAL A 65 -0.86 17.06 6.11
C VAL A 65 0.11 16.75 7.24
N TRP A 66 -0.36 16.08 8.29
CA TRP A 66 0.46 15.67 9.43
C TRP A 66 1.62 14.74 9.01
N LEU A 67 1.32 13.73 8.17
CA LEU A 67 2.33 12.80 7.67
C LEU A 67 3.38 13.49 6.80
N VAL A 68 3.00 14.44 5.95
CA VAL A 68 3.93 15.21 5.12
C VAL A 68 4.84 16.08 5.99
N VAL A 69 4.29 16.77 6.99
CA VAL A 69 5.08 17.60 7.93
C VAL A 69 6.10 16.74 8.67
N ALA A 70 5.68 15.59 9.21
CA ALA A 70 6.58 14.66 9.89
C ALA A 70 7.67 14.14 8.94
N ALA A 71 7.32 13.77 7.71
CA ALA A 71 8.27 13.28 6.72
C ALA A 71 9.31 14.35 6.35
N ILE A 72 8.89 15.60 6.12
CA ILE A 72 9.81 16.72 5.84
C ILE A 72 10.75 16.94 7.04
N PHE A 73 10.21 16.98 8.26
CA PHE A 73 11.00 17.14 9.48
C PHE A 73 12.06 16.04 9.61
N PHE A 74 11.67 14.78 9.43
CA PHE A 74 12.58 13.64 9.51
C PHE A 74 13.61 13.62 8.39
N THR A 75 13.22 13.88 7.14
CA THR A 75 14.16 13.98 6.03
C THR A 75 15.22 15.07 6.28
N GLY A 76 14.81 16.23 6.82
CA GLY A 76 15.72 17.31 7.20
C GLY A 76 16.63 16.94 8.38
N TYR A 77 16.06 16.40 9.46
CA TYR A 77 16.78 16.01 10.68
C TYR A 77 17.87 14.96 10.40
N PHE A 78 17.57 13.96 9.57
CA PHE A 78 18.53 12.92 9.17
C PHE A 78 19.44 13.36 8.00
N ARG A 79 19.46 14.65 7.64
CA ARG A 79 20.34 15.23 6.62
C ARG A 79 20.25 14.49 5.29
N PHE A 80 19.03 14.20 4.84
CA PHE A 80 18.76 13.51 3.57
C PHE A 80 19.42 12.13 3.48
N LEU A 81 19.35 11.33 4.56
CA LEU A 81 19.88 9.97 4.62
C LEU A 81 19.44 9.06 3.47
N ASN A 82 18.26 9.31 2.89
CA ASN A 82 17.75 8.61 1.71
C ASN A 82 18.76 8.54 0.57
N PHE A 83 19.59 9.58 0.38
CA PHE A 83 20.58 9.62 -0.70
C PHE A 83 21.95 9.12 -0.25
N SER A 84 22.41 9.50 0.94
CA SER A 84 23.74 9.12 1.45
C SER A 84 23.82 7.66 1.89
N GLY A 85 22.74 7.12 2.45
CA GLY A 85 22.65 5.74 2.93
C GLY A 85 22.30 4.71 1.86
N PHE A 86 21.81 5.14 0.69
CA PHE A 86 21.30 4.23 -0.34
C PHE A 86 22.35 3.22 -0.82
N LYS A 87 23.57 3.67 -1.11
CA LYS A 87 24.67 2.79 -1.54
C LYS A 87 24.97 1.73 -0.48
N HIS A 88 25.10 2.15 0.78
CA HIS A 88 25.39 1.24 1.88
C HIS A 88 24.28 0.22 2.10
N ALA A 89 23.01 0.63 1.99
CA ALA A 89 21.87 -0.26 2.09
C ALA A 89 21.90 -1.36 1.01
N ILE A 90 22.25 -1.02 -0.23
CA ILE A 90 22.40 -1.99 -1.32
C ILE A 90 23.54 -2.98 -1.03
N ASP A 91 24.68 -2.50 -0.51
CA ASP A 91 25.80 -3.38 -0.17
C ASP A 91 25.44 -4.38 0.94
N ILE A 92 24.66 -3.96 1.94
CA ILE A 92 24.14 -4.83 3.01
C ILE A 92 23.21 -5.91 2.43
N VAL A 93 22.24 -5.52 1.60
CA VAL A 93 21.25 -6.43 1.02
C VAL A 93 21.91 -7.45 0.08
N ARG A 94 22.98 -7.05 -0.61
CA ARG A 94 23.79 -7.95 -1.46
C ARG A 94 24.68 -8.92 -0.67
N GLY A 95 24.77 -8.75 0.65
CA GLY A 95 25.57 -9.62 1.51
C GLY A 95 27.06 -9.27 1.58
N LEU A 96 27.49 -8.13 1.02
CA LEU A 96 28.90 -7.70 1.04
C LEU A 96 29.42 -7.38 2.46
N ASN A 97 28.51 -7.07 3.39
CA ASN A 97 28.82 -6.75 4.79
C ASN A 97 28.16 -7.75 5.78
N HIS A 98 28.03 -9.02 5.40
CA HIS A 98 27.41 -10.03 6.26
C HIS A 98 28.36 -10.52 7.35
N ASN A 99 28.03 -10.26 8.62
CA ASN A 99 28.69 -10.88 9.77
C ASN A 99 27.89 -12.13 10.19
N PRO A 100 28.46 -13.36 10.07
CA PRO A 100 27.77 -14.60 10.43
C PRO A 100 27.41 -14.72 11.92
N LYS A 101 28.05 -13.92 12.78
CA LYS A 101 27.81 -13.90 14.23
C LYS A 101 26.79 -12.84 14.64
N ALA A 102 26.26 -12.07 13.70
CA ALA A 102 25.27 -11.04 14.00
C ALA A 102 23.93 -11.66 14.42
N PRO A 103 23.29 -11.19 15.51
CA PRO A 103 22.03 -11.74 15.98
C PRO A 103 20.85 -11.35 15.07
N GLY A 104 20.19 -12.35 14.48
CA GLY A 104 18.97 -12.19 13.69
C GLY A 104 18.47 -13.53 13.13
N GLU A 105 17.15 -13.66 12.98
CA GLU A 105 16.50 -14.90 12.48
C GLU A 105 16.46 -15.01 10.96
N VAL A 106 16.50 -13.86 10.28
CA VAL A 106 16.38 -13.76 8.82
C VAL A 106 17.55 -12.97 8.26
N SER A 107 17.96 -13.32 7.04
CA SER A 107 18.95 -12.53 6.30
C SER A 107 18.40 -11.14 5.94
N HIS A 108 19.29 -10.17 5.71
CA HIS A 108 18.91 -8.82 5.28
C HIS A 108 18.06 -8.82 4.00
N PHE A 109 18.39 -9.69 3.04
CA PHE A 109 17.62 -9.83 1.80
C PHE A 109 16.22 -10.41 2.04
N GLN A 110 16.10 -11.41 2.91
CA GLN A 110 14.80 -11.97 3.30
C GLN A 110 13.95 -10.92 4.02
N ALA A 111 14.52 -10.20 4.99
CA ALA A 111 13.82 -9.12 5.69
C ALA A 111 13.32 -8.04 4.72
N LEU A 112 14.16 -7.62 3.76
CA LEU A 112 13.76 -6.68 2.72
C LEU A 112 12.63 -7.24 1.86
N THR A 113 12.75 -8.48 1.39
CA THR A 113 11.76 -9.10 0.50
C THR A 113 10.41 -9.27 1.20
N THR A 114 10.41 -9.64 2.48
CA THR A 114 9.20 -9.71 3.30
C THR A 114 8.54 -8.33 3.44
N ALA A 115 9.32 -7.29 3.73
CA ALA A 115 8.80 -5.92 3.85
C ALA A 115 8.26 -5.37 2.51
N VAL A 116 8.96 -5.64 1.41
CA VAL A 116 8.53 -5.24 0.06
C VAL A 116 7.28 -6.00 -0.36
N SER A 117 7.20 -7.31 -0.09
CA SER A 117 6.01 -8.11 -0.38
C SER A 117 4.77 -7.64 0.37
N GLY A 118 4.94 -7.10 1.59
CA GLY A 118 3.83 -6.54 2.37
C GLY A 118 3.37 -5.16 1.90
N THR A 119 4.18 -4.45 1.13
CA THR A 119 3.90 -3.06 0.72
C THR A 119 3.63 -2.90 -0.77
N VAL A 120 4.15 -3.78 -1.63
CA VAL A 120 3.92 -3.77 -3.08
C VAL A 120 2.82 -4.75 -3.43
N GLY A 121 1.72 -4.24 -3.98
CA GLY A 121 0.60 -5.05 -4.44
C GLY A 121 -0.21 -4.38 -5.54
N ILE A 122 -1.30 -5.04 -5.95
CA ILE A 122 -2.24 -4.55 -6.97
C ILE A 122 -2.76 -3.14 -6.61
N GLY A 123 -2.93 -2.87 -5.31
CA GLY A 123 -3.34 -1.56 -4.79
C GLY A 123 -2.39 -0.42 -5.17
N ASN A 124 -1.07 -0.65 -5.23
CA ASN A 124 -0.12 0.39 -5.63
C ASN A 124 -0.19 0.65 -7.13
N ILE A 125 -0.37 -0.39 -7.94
CA ILE A 125 -0.47 -0.26 -9.40
C ILE A 125 -1.78 0.45 -9.78
N GLY A 126 -2.90 -0.02 -9.24
CA GLY A 126 -4.22 0.58 -9.46
C GLY A 126 -4.33 1.99 -8.86
N GLY A 127 -3.80 2.19 -7.64
CA GLY A 127 -3.81 3.48 -6.97
C GLY A 127 -3.04 4.56 -7.72
N VAL A 128 -1.88 4.22 -8.28
CA VAL A 128 -1.11 5.14 -9.14
C VAL A 128 -1.87 5.46 -10.43
N ALA A 129 -2.53 4.46 -11.05
CA ALA A 129 -3.34 4.70 -12.25
C ALA A 129 -4.51 5.66 -11.96
N VAL A 130 -5.22 5.48 -10.84
CA VAL A 130 -6.29 6.40 -10.41
C VAL A 130 -5.75 7.79 -10.10
N ALA A 131 -4.62 7.88 -9.38
CA ALA A 131 -4.00 9.16 -9.03
C ALA A 131 -3.59 9.97 -10.27
N ILE A 132 -3.00 9.33 -11.29
CA ILE A 132 -2.63 10.00 -12.55
C ILE A 132 -3.88 10.34 -13.37
N SER A 133 -4.88 9.47 -13.40
CA SER A 133 -6.11 9.72 -14.16
C SER A 133 -6.91 10.91 -13.61
N LEU A 134 -6.95 11.06 -12.28
CA LEU A 134 -7.66 12.16 -11.62
C LEU A 134 -6.80 13.43 -11.47
N GLY A 135 -5.51 13.27 -11.18
CA GLY A 135 -4.57 14.37 -10.91
C GLY A 135 -3.79 14.87 -12.13
N GLY A 136 -3.92 14.20 -13.28
CA GLY A 136 -3.17 14.51 -14.49
C GLY A 136 -1.69 14.13 -14.42
N PRO A 137 -0.89 14.50 -15.44
CA PRO A 137 0.52 14.09 -15.55
C PRO A 137 1.41 14.63 -14.42
N GLY A 138 1.00 15.73 -13.77
CA GLY A 138 1.72 16.31 -12.61
C GLY A 138 1.67 15.43 -11.35
N ALA A 139 0.71 14.51 -11.25
CA ALA A 139 0.59 13.61 -10.09
C ALA A 139 1.82 12.71 -9.92
N THR A 140 2.43 12.27 -11.02
CA THR A 140 3.62 11.41 -10.99
C THR A 140 4.79 12.08 -10.26
N PHE A 141 5.02 13.37 -10.51
CA PHE A 141 6.08 14.12 -9.84
C PHE A 141 5.86 14.13 -8.32
N TRP A 142 4.64 14.43 -7.88
CA TRP A 142 4.32 14.48 -6.46
C TRP A 142 4.34 13.11 -5.78
N LEU A 143 3.97 12.04 -6.48
CA LEU A 143 4.10 10.66 -5.99
C LEU A 143 5.56 10.29 -5.72
N ILE A 144 6.49 10.67 -6.61
CA ILE A 144 7.93 10.45 -6.41
C ILE A 144 8.43 11.24 -5.20
N VAL A 145 8.06 12.51 -5.07
CA VAL A 145 8.45 13.37 -3.94
C VAL A 145 7.90 12.80 -2.62
N ALA A 146 6.64 12.40 -2.58
CA ALA A 146 6.02 11.80 -1.41
C ALA A 146 6.71 10.47 -1.02
N GLY A 147 7.07 9.64 -2.01
CA GLY A 147 7.83 8.40 -1.78
C GLY A 147 9.22 8.66 -1.21
N LEU A 148 9.93 9.68 -1.72
CA LEU A 148 11.24 10.08 -1.21
C LEU A 148 11.16 10.57 0.25
N LEU A 149 10.17 11.40 0.58
CA LEU A 149 9.95 11.87 1.95
C LEU A 149 9.55 10.71 2.88
N GLY A 150 8.65 9.82 2.42
CA GLY A 150 8.19 8.66 3.19
C GLY A 150 9.31 7.66 3.53
N MET A 151 10.36 7.57 2.71
CA MET A 151 11.53 6.73 2.99
C MET A 151 12.20 7.08 4.32
N SER A 152 12.31 8.38 4.66
CA SER A 152 12.92 8.81 5.92
C SER A 152 12.07 8.42 7.12
N THR A 153 10.74 8.60 7.03
CA THR A 153 9.82 8.18 8.10
C THR A 153 9.90 6.67 8.31
N LYS A 154 9.91 5.88 7.23
CA LYS A 154 10.01 4.42 7.33
C LYS A 154 11.34 3.98 7.91
N PHE A 155 12.44 4.65 7.55
CA PHE A 155 13.75 4.37 8.12
C PHE A 155 13.76 4.51 9.64
N ILE A 156 13.15 5.57 10.17
CA ILE A 156 13.07 5.80 11.63
C ILE A 156 12.21 4.74 12.29
N GLU A 157 11.04 4.43 11.71
CA GLU A 157 10.15 3.40 12.22
C GLU A 157 10.87 2.05 12.33
N CYS A 158 11.58 1.64 11.29
CA CYS A 158 12.36 0.40 11.28
C CYS A 158 13.54 0.45 12.26
N THR A 159 14.19 1.61 12.41
CA THR A 159 15.31 1.81 13.35
C THR A 159 14.83 1.73 14.81
N LEU A 160 13.71 2.38 15.15
CA LEU A 160 13.10 2.25 16.47
C LEU A 160 12.64 0.81 16.71
N GLY A 161 12.07 0.17 15.70
CA GLY A 161 11.67 -1.24 15.75
C GLY A 161 12.84 -2.18 16.07
N THR A 162 14.06 -1.89 15.61
CA THR A 162 15.25 -2.70 15.91
C THR A 162 15.89 -2.36 17.25
N ILE A 163 15.86 -1.08 17.67
CA ILE A 163 16.38 -0.64 18.98
C ILE A 163 15.52 -1.19 20.12
N TYR A 164 14.20 -1.17 19.98
CA TYR A 164 13.24 -1.56 21.03
C TYR A 164 12.72 -2.99 20.89
N ARG A 165 13.32 -3.82 20.02
CA ARG A 165 12.87 -5.21 19.82
C ARG A 165 12.99 -6.03 21.10
N ARG A 166 12.01 -6.91 21.32
CA ARG A 166 11.99 -7.89 22.42
C ARG A 166 12.40 -9.26 21.93
N HIS A 167 13.16 -9.96 22.76
CA HIS A 167 13.46 -11.38 22.59
C HIS A 167 12.45 -12.17 23.41
N ASN A 168 11.68 -13.02 22.72
CA ASN A 168 10.66 -13.85 23.33
C ASN A 168 11.27 -15.13 23.92
N PRO A 169 10.58 -15.82 24.84
CA PRO A 169 11.08 -17.05 25.47
C PRO A 169 11.32 -18.21 24.50
N ASP A 170 10.65 -18.20 23.33
CA ASP A 170 10.80 -19.18 22.25
C ASP A 170 12.01 -18.88 21.34
N GLY A 171 12.75 -17.80 21.62
CA GLY A 171 13.90 -17.36 20.82
C GLY A 171 13.54 -16.44 19.66
N SER A 172 12.24 -16.15 19.42
CA SER A 172 11.80 -15.23 18.38
C SER A 172 12.02 -13.76 18.78
N VAL A 173 12.13 -12.88 17.79
CA VAL A 173 12.39 -11.46 17.93
C VAL A 173 11.21 -10.67 17.38
N SER A 174 10.56 -9.92 18.27
CA SER A 174 9.45 -9.05 17.90
C SER A 174 9.83 -7.59 18.05
N GLY A 175 9.53 -6.78 17.04
CA GLY A 175 9.81 -5.36 17.01
C GLY A 175 8.76 -4.57 16.23
N GLY A 176 8.75 -3.25 16.38
CA GLY A 176 7.80 -2.36 15.71
C GLY A 176 7.18 -1.33 16.66
N PRO A 177 6.23 -0.51 16.15
CA PRO A 177 5.58 0.56 16.92
C PRO A 177 4.94 0.12 18.22
N MET A 178 4.40 -1.10 18.27
CA MET A 178 3.81 -1.66 19.48
C MET A 178 4.80 -1.88 20.64
N TYR A 179 6.11 -1.82 20.38
CA TYR A 179 7.14 -2.02 21.42
C TYR A 179 7.83 -0.74 21.88
N TYR A 180 7.76 0.36 21.11
CA TYR A 180 8.38 1.64 21.48
C TYR A 180 7.36 2.71 21.91
N LEU A 181 6.07 2.47 21.69
CA LEU A 181 4.96 3.25 22.24
C LEU A 181 4.60 2.74 23.64
#